data_AF-A0A0F7FHX9-F1
#
_entry.id   AF-A0A0F7FHX9-F1
#
_cell.length_a   1.000
_cell.length_b   1.000
_cell.length_c   1.000
_cell.angle_alpha   90.00
_cell.angle_beta   90.00
_cell.angle_gamma   90.00
#
_symmetry.space_group_name_H-M   'P 1'
#
loop_
_entity.id
_entity.type
_entity.pdbx_description
1 polymer ?
#
loop_
_entity_poly.entity_id
_entity_poly.type
_entity_poly.pdbx_seq_one_letter_code
_entity_poly.pdbx_strand_id
1 'polypeptide(L)'
;MFVKREDVIKKASSILTRALIANTFLVLIPPIYIFFSGPIGLHTYAALLLLFFSVVSLLLVYYLRRAIEDYSLSSARSILPITVPFALIGGFVIVGLLVYKAKQLLDTV
;
A
#
# COMPACT_ATOMS: atom_id res chain seq x y z
N MET A 1 -17.45 23.23 -11.22
CA MET A 1 -16.46 23.47 -10.14
C MET A 1 -15.16 22.79 -10.58
N PHE A 2 -14.22 23.54 -11.15
CA PHE A 2 -12.91 22.99 -11.52
C PHE A 2 -12.14 22.73 -10.23
N VAL A 3 -12.20 21.49 -9.72
CA VAL A 3 -11.28 21.08 -8.67
C VAL A 3 -9.89 21.19 -9.27
N LYS A 4 -9.03 22.05 -8.69
CA LYS A 4 -7.67 22.20 -9.19
C LYS A 4 -6.99 20.84 -9.09
N ARG A 5 -6.47 20.34 -10.21
CA ARG A 5 -5.75 19.06 -10.32
C ARG A 5 -4.72 18.88 -9.20
N GLU A 6 -4.06 19.96 -8.79
CA GLU A 6 -3.12 19.99 -7.66
C GLU A 6 -3.75 19.60 -6.31
N ASP A 7 -4.99 20.03 -6.02
CA ASP A 7 -5.67 19.71 -4.76
C ASP A 7 -6.03 18.23 -4.69
N VAL A 8 -6.42 17.64 -5.82
CA VAL A 8 -6.70 16.20 -5.92
C VAL A 8 -5.43 15.37 -5.72
N ILE A 9 -4.33 15.77 -6.38
CA ILE A 9 -3.02 15.12 -6.24
C ILE A 9 -2.53 15.19 -4.78
N LYS A 10 -2.62 16.36 -4.13
CA LYS A 10 -2.25 16.52 -2.71
C LYS A 10 -3.09 15.61 -1.81
N LYS A 11 -4.40 15.52 -2.05
CA LYS A 11 -5.30 14.67 -1.27
C LYS A 11 -4.99 13.18 -1.47
N ALA A 12 -4.74 12.75 -2.70
CA ALA A 12 -4.33 11.38 -3.02
C ALA A 12 -2.99 11.01 -2.36
N SER A 13 -1.98 11.88 -2.44
CA SER A 13 -0.69 11.66 -1.78
C SER A 13 -0.83 11.56 -0.24
N SER A 14 -1.65 12.40 0.38
CA SER A 14 -1.91 12.32 1.83
C SER A 14 -2.56 10.97 2.22
N ILE A 15 -3.53 10.49 1.45
CA ILE A 15 -4.16 9.18 1.69
C ILE A 15 -3.14 8.05 1.53
N LEU A 16 -2.30 8.09 0.50
CA LEU A 16 -1.26 7.08 0.29
C LEU A 16 -0.18 7.14 1.39
N THR A 17 0.12 8.32 1.92
CA THR A 17 1.02 8.48 3.07
C THR A 17 0.45 7.77 4.30
N ARG A 18 -0.85 7.95 4.57
CA ARG A 18 -1.54 7.21 5.65
C ARG A 18 -1.52 5.70 5.41
N ALA A 19 -1.75 5.27 4.17
CA ALA A 19 -1.67 3.87 3.79
C ALA A 19 -0.27 3.30 4.04
N LEU A 20 0.78 4.05 3.73
CA LEU A 20 2.18 3.68 3.90
C LEU A 20 2.56 3.55 5.39
N ILE A 21 2.13 4.51 6.21
CA ILE A 21 2.31 4.45 7.67
C ILE A 21 1.61 3.20 8.23
N ALA A 22 0.33 2.98 7.89
CA ALA A 22 -0.41 1.81 8.36
C ALA A 22 0.27 0.50 7.92
N ASN A 23 0.69 0.42 6.66
CA ASN A 23 1.36 -0.77 6.12
C ASN A 23 2.70 -1.04 6.81
N THR A 24 3.44 0.01 7.19
CA THR A 24 4.70 -0.13 7.93
C THR A 24 4.49 -0.81 9.27
N PHE A 25 3.44 -0.43 10.03
CA PHE A 25 3.10 -1.12 11.27
C PHE A 25 2.71 -2.59 11.04
N LEU A 26 2.01 -2.88 9.95
CA LEU A 26 1.58 -4.24 9.61
C LEU A 26 2.73 -5.15 9.21
N VAL A 27 3.72 -4.62 8.48
CA VAL A 27 4.95 -5.33 8.11
C VAL A 27 5.75 -5.79 9.34
N LEU A 28 5.59 -5.12 10.49
CA LEU A 28 6.27 -5.49 11.73
C LEU A 28 5.59 -6.66 12.47
N ILE A 29 4.33 -6.98 12.17
CA ILE A 29 3.59 -8.05 12.86
C ILE A 29 4.23 -9.43 12.60
N PRO A 30 4.51 -9.85 11.35
CA PRO A 30 5.10 -11.15 11.10
C PRO A 30 6.49 -11.36 11.72
N PRO A 31 7.45 -10.42 11.66
CA PRO A 31 8.74 -10.56 12.32
C PRO A 31 8.62 -10.72 13.84
N ILE A 32 7.74 -9.94 14.47
CA ILE A 32 7.46 -10.05 15.91
C ILE A 32 6.89 -11.45 16.21
N TYR A 33 5.91 -11.90 15.43
CA TYR A 33 5.33 -13.23 15.59
C TYR A 33 6.38 -14.34 15.45
N ILE A 34 7.20 -14.30 14.40
CA ILE A 34 8.25 -15.29 14.14
C ILE A 34 9.26 -15.32 15.28
N PHE A 35 9.63 -14.17 15.84
CA PHE A 35 10.58 -14.09 16.95
C PHE A 35 10.06 -14.78 18.22
N PHE A 36 8.74 -14.77 18.46
CA PHE A 36 8.12 -15.37 19.64
C PHE A 36 7.46 -16.74 19.38
N SER A 37 7.39 -17.23 18.14
CA SER A 37 6.61 -18.44 17.80
C SER A 37 7.26 -19.77 18.22
N GLY A 38 8.50 -19.76 18.71
CA GLY A 38 9.19 -20.97 19.14
C GLY A 38 9.63 -21.86 17.97
N PRO A 39 9.28 -23.16 17.92
CA PRO A 39 9.75 -24.09 16.88
C PRO A 39 9.27 -23.71 15.48
N ILE A 40 10.13 -23.96 14.47
CA ILE A 40 9.77 -23.76 13.06
C ILE A 40 8.65 -24.72 12.68
N GLY A 41 7.54 -24.19 12.17
CA GLY A 41 6.42 -24.98 11.69
C GLY A 41 5.62 -24.29 10.59
N LEU A 42 4.47 -24.86 10.23
CA LEU A 42 3.58 -24.32 9.19
C LEU A 42 3.23 -22.84 9.43
N HIS A 43 3.04 -22.47 10.71
CA HIS A 43 2.74 -21.12 11.14
C HIS A 43 3.89 -20.13 10.86
N THR A 44 5.16 -20.57 10.95
CA THR A 44 6.33 -19.76 10.60
C THR A 44 6.39 -19.48 9.10
N TYR A 45 6.10 -20.48 8.26
CA TYR A 45 6.03 -20.30 6.80
C TYR A 45 4.88 -19.39 6.39
N ALA A 46 3.71 -19.52 7.04
CA ALA A 46 2.58 -18.61 6.81
C ALA A 46 2.94 -17.15 7.19
N ALA A 47 3.65 -16.95 8.30
CA ALA A 47 4.13 -15.64 8.71
C ALA A 47 5.18 -15.06 7.74
N LEU A 48 6.10 -15.88 7.23
CA LEU A 48 7.05 -15.47 6.20
C LEU A 48 6.37 -15.08 4.88
N LEU A 49 5.35 -15.84 4.47
CA LEU A 49 4.56 -15.53 3.29
C LEU A 49 3.80 -14.21 3.49
N LEU A 50 3.16 -14.02 4.64
CA LEU A 50 2.53 -12.75 4.99
C LEU A 50 3.53 -11.59 4.96
N LEU A 51 4.72 -11.78 5.56
CA LEU A 51 5.80 -10.79 5.53
C LEU A 51 6.18 -10.39 4.09
N PHE A 52 6.37 -11.37 3.22
CA PHE A 52 6.67 -11.13 1.82
C PHE A 52 5.60 -10.27 1.15
N PHE A 53 4.32 -10.63 1.31
CA PHE A 53 3.22 -9.85 0.74
C PHE A 53 3.12 -8.44 1.35
N SER A 54 3.32 -8.29 2.66
CA SER A 54 3.31 -6.98 3.33
C SER A 54 4.45 -6.09 2.84
N VAL A 55 5.66 -6.62 2.66
CA VAL A 55 6.80 -5.86 2.12
C VAL A 55 6.55 -5.44 0.67
N VAL A 56 6.09 -6.37 -0.18
CA VAL A 56 5.74 -6.05 -1.57
C VAL A 56 4.65 -4.98 -1.63
N SER A 57 3.62 -5.11 -0.79
CA SER A 57 2.57 -4.12 -0.64
C SER A 57 3.12 -2.73 -0.25
N LEU A 58 4.02 -2.68 0.74
CA LEU A 58 4.63 -1.44 1.20
C LEU A 58 5.41 -0.75 0.08
N LEU A 59 6.20 -1.52 -0.67
CA LEU A 59 6.96 -1.02 -1.81
C LEU A 59 6.05 -0.49 -2.92
N LEU A 60 4.97 -1.21 -3.26
CA LEU A 60 4.02 -0.77 -4.29
C LEU A 60 3.30 0.51 -3.88
N VAL A 61 2.88 0.64 -2.63
CA VAL A 61 2.26 1.87 -2.10
C VAL A 61 3.26 3.03 -2.12
N TYR A 62 4.52 2.78 -1.78
CA TYR A 62 5.60 3.77 -1.86
C TYR A 62 5.82 4.24 -3.30
N TYR A 63 5.98 3.32 -4.26
CA TYR A 63 6.15 3.66 -5.68
C TYR A 63 4.95 4.41 -6.24
N LEU A 64 3.73 4.01 -5.89
CA LEU A 64 2.53 4.69 -6.33
C LEU A 64 2.48 6.13 -5.82
N ARG A 65 2.76 6.34 -4.53
CA ARG A 65 2.85 7.69 -3.94
C ARG A 65 3.91 8.52 -4.67
N ARG A 66 5.10 7.96 -4.89
CA ARG A 66 6.20 8.65 -5.56
C ARG A 66 5.83 9.04 -7.00
N ALA A 67 5.21 8.14 -7.75
CA ALA A 67 4.76 8.41 -9.12
C ALA A 67 3.74 9.55 -9.20
N ILE A 68 2.87 9.69 -8.18
CA ILE A 68 1.89 10.78 -8.05
C ILE A 68 2.57 12.10 -7.71
N GLU A 69 3.56 12.09 -6.80
CA GLU A 69 4.35 13.28 -6.42
C GLU A 69 5.21 13.78 -7.59
N ASP A 70 5.75 12.88 -8.40
CA ASP A 70 6.53 13.21 -9.60
C ASP A 70 5.62 13.56 -10.81
N TYR A 71 4.32 13.79 -10.61
CA TYR A 71 3.30 14.13 -11.63
C TYR A 71 3.16 13.13 -12.80
N SER A 72 3.72 11.93 -12.67
CA SER A 72 3.68 10.87 -13.68
C SER A 72 2.39 10.04 -13.58
N LEU A 73 1.24 10.65 -13.93
CA LEU A 73 -0.06 9.95 -13.85
C LEU A 73 -0.11 8.67 -14.70
N SER A 74 0.65 8.59 -15.80
CA SER A 74 0.77 7.37 -16.61
C SER A 74 1.43 6.23 -15.84
N SER A 75 2.52 6.51 -15.12
CA SER A 75 3.23 5.54 -14.26
C SER A 75 2.39 5.15 -13.05
N ALA A 76 1.65 6.10 -12.46
CA ALA A 76 0.74 5.79 -11.36
C ALA A 76 -0.39 4.84 -11.83
N ARG A 77 -0.98 5.10 -13.01
CA ARG A 77 -2.04 4.27 -13.61
C ARG A 77 -1.56 2.87 -13.99
N SER A 78 -0.31 2.69 -14.42
CA SER A 78 0.23 1.36 -14.76
C SER A 78 0.48 0.49 -13.52
N ILE A 79 0.83 1.10 -12.38
CA ILE A 79 1.18 0.37 -11.14
C ILE A 79 -0.06 0.11 -10.25
N LEU A 80 -1.10 0.96 -10.36
CA LEU A 80 -2.36 0.84 -9.63
C LEU A 80 -3.06 -0.54 -9.67
N PRO A 81 -3.25 -1.20 -10.83
CA PRO A 81 -3.95 -2.49 -10.90
C PRO A 81 -3.22 -3.61 -10.16
N ILE A 82 -1.90 -3.52 -10.01
CA ILE A 82 -1.08 -4.46 -9.24
C ILE A 82 -1.08 -4.05 -7.76
N THR A 83 -1.05 -2.76 -7.46
CA THR A 83 -0.97 -2.26 -6.08
C THR A 83 -2.20 -2.59 -5.25
N VAL A 84 -3.40 -2.52 -5.83
CA VAL A 84 -4.66 -2.80 -5.09
C VAL A 84 -4.74 -4.22 -4.53
N PRO A 85 -4.57 -5.31 -5.31
CA PRO A 85 -4.63 -6.67 -4.78
C PRO A 85 -3.52 -6.96 -3.77
N PHE A 86 -2.30 -6.48 -4.02
CA PHE A 86 -1.20 -6.64 -3.06
C PHE A 86 -1.43 -5.82 -1.78
N ALA A 87 -2.06 -4.65 -1.85
CA ALA A 87 -2.47 -3.88 -0.68
C ALA A 87 -3.57 -4.56 0.13
N LEU A 88 -4.50 -5.25 -0.51
CA LEU A 88 -5.55 -6.01 0.19
C LEU A 88 -5.01 -7.25 0.89
N ILE A 89 -4.09 -7.97 0.24
CA ILE A 89 -3.50 -9.21 0.79
C ILE A 89 -2.42 -8.90 1.82
N GLY A 90 -1.46 -8.03 1.49
CA GLY A 90 -0.28 -7.74 2.31
C GLY A 90 -0.47 -6.60 3.33
N GLY A 91 -1.29 -5.60 3.02
CA GLY A 91 -1.55 -4.45 3.89
C GLY A 91 -2.90 -4.55 4.64
N PHE A 92 -3.55 -5.71 4.61
CA PHE A 92 -4.93 -5.91 5.06
C PHE A 92 -5.94 -5.00 4.34
N VAL A 93 -7.22 -5.21 4.67
CA VAL A 93 -8.36 -4.48 4.09
C VAL A 93 -8.21 -2.97 4.23
N ILE A 94 -7.65 -2.47 5.33
CA ILE A 94 -7.53 -1.03 5.61
C ILE A 94 -6.58 -0.35 4.62
N VAL A 95 -5.39 -0.90 4.36
CA VAL A 95 -4.44 -0.31 3.39
C VAL A 95 -5.01 -0.42 1.98
N GLY A 96 -5.60 -1.57 1.63
CA GLY A 96 -6.26 -1.74 0.33
C GLY A 96 -7.36 -0.71 0.07
N LEU A 97 -8.20 -0.41 1.07
CA LEU A 97 -9.24 0.63 0.97
C LEU A 97 -8.67 2.03 0.80
N LEU A 98 -7.56 2.35 1.48
CA LEU A 98 -6.90 3.65 1.33
C LEU A 98 -6.28 3.81 -0.07
N VAL A 99 -5.61 2.77 -0.58
CA VAL A 99 -5.08 2.75 -1.95
C VAL A 99 -6.23 2.87 -2.97
N TYR A 100 -7.33 2.16 -2.76
CA TYR A 100 -8.50 2.24 -3.64
C TYR A 100 -9.15 3.63 -3.62
N LYS A 101 -9.27 4.28 -2.44
CA LYS A 101 -9.73 5.67 -2.35
C LYS A 101 -8.79 6.65 -3.07
N ALA A 102 -7.47 6.45 -2.96
CA ALA A 102 -6.50 7.25 -3.69
C ALA A 102 -6.65 7.06 -5.22
N LYS A 103 -6.87 5.83 -5.67
CA LYS A 103 -7.18 5.53 -7.07
C LYS A 103 -8.42 6.30 -7.56
N GLN A 104 -9.54 6.20 -6.83
CA GLN A 104 -10.78 6.87 -7.21
C GLN A 104 -10.59 8.39 -7.35
N LEU A 105 -9.80 9.02 -6.47
CA LEU A 105 -9.47 10.44 -6.60
C LEU A 105 -8.66 10.74 -7.87
N LEU A 106 -7.69 9.90 -8.22
CA LEU A 106 -6.88 10.08 -9.43
C LEU A 106 -7.65 9.83 -10.72
N ASP A 107 -8.71 9.02 -10.68
CA ASP A 107 -9.60 8.79 -11.83
C ASP A 107 -10.55 9.98 -12.08
N THR A 108 -10.72 10.90 -11.12
CA THR A 108 -11.51 12.14 -11.29
C THR A 108 -10.75 13.29 -11.97
N VAL A 109 -9.47 13.08 -12.29
CA VAL A 109 -8.54 14.03 -12.91
C VAL A 109 -8.23 13.60 -14.34
#